data_AF-A0A9X5TZR0-F1
#
_entry.id   AF-A0A9X5TZR0-F1
#
_cell.length_a   1.000
_cell.length_b   1.000
_cell.length_c   1.000
_cell.angle_alpha   90.00
_cell.angle_beta   90.00
_cell.angle_gamma   90.00
#
_symmetry.space_group_name_H-M   'P 1'
#
loop_
_entity.id
_entity.type
_entity.pdbx_description
1 polymer ?
#
loop_
_entity_poly.entity_id
_entity_poly.type
_entity_poly.pdbx_seq_one_letter_code
_entity_poly.pdbx_strand_id
1 'polypeptide(L)'
;MGYDVSEVLTFLADVERTLTGEETDPEKVVTAQKALDVEFSVKLRGFNDEEVDAEIDRLIEMLRDAERRRAVRRESSAGSDVHAATLPAAEPTTVSSEYADFGTPEAVDQILRSMTQEKEQS
;
A
#
# COMPACT_ATOMS: atom_id res chain seq x y z
N MET A 1 28.33 -19.04 16.06
CA MET A 1 27.12 -19.20 16.89
C MET A 1 26.00 -18.51 16.14
N GLY A 2 24.73 -18.74 16.47
CA GLY A 2 23.63 -18.19 15.69
C GLY A 2 22.37 -17.99 16.52
N TYR A 3 21.38 -17.28 15.99
CA TYR A 3 20.13 -17.02 16.69
C TYR A 3 19.28 -18.28 16.85
N ASP A 4 18.52 -18.36 17.94
CA ASP A 4 17.64 -19.47 18.23
C ASP A 4 16.59 -19.64 17.12
N VAL A 5 16.59 -20.82 16.52
CA VAL A 5 15.71 -21.15 15.39
C VAL A 5 14.24 -21.02 15.75
N SER A 6 13.85 -21.43 16.96
CA SER A 6 12.44 -21.40 17.37
C SER A 6 11.97 -19.96 17.56
N GLU A 7 12.80 -19.12 18.18
CA GLU A 7 12.50 -17.71 18.42
C GLU A 7 12.37 -16.91 17.12
N VAL A 8 13.31 -17.11 16.19
CA VAL A 8 13.26 -16.48 14.85
C VAL A 8 12.00 -16.93 14.10
N LEU A 9 11.68 -18.23 14.09
CA LEU A 9 10.48 -18.73 13.40
C LEU A 9 9.17 -18.22 14.02
N THR A 10 9.10 -18.11 15.35
CA THR A 10 7.93 -17.53 16.03
C THR A 10 7.75 -16.08 15.62
N PHE A 11 8.82 -15.28 15.65
CA PHE A 11 8.78 -13.89 15.22
C PHE A 11 8.33 -13.74 13.76
N LEU A 12 8.88 -14.54 12.84
CA LEU A 12 8.49 -14.52 11.43
C LEU A 12 7.00 -14.85 11.23
N ALA A 13 6.47 -15.81 11.98
CA ALA A 13 5.04 -16.15 11.93
C ALA A 13 4.15 -14.98 12.40
N ASP A 14 4.55 -14.26 13.44
CA ASP A 14 3.82 -13.09 13.94
C ASP A 14 3.90 -11.91 12.94
N VAL A 15 5.05 -11.71 12.30
CA VAL A 15 5.22 -10.74 11.20
C VAL A 15 4.34 -11.10 10.01
N GLU A 16 4.32 -12.36 9.59
CA GLU A 16 3.49 -12.82 8.48
C GLU A 16 2.01 -12.55 8.76
N ARG A 17 1.49 -12.95 9.93
CA ARG A 17 0.11 -12.65 10.34
C ARG A 17 -0.19 -11.16 10.35
N THR A 18 0.79 -10.36 10.74
CA THR A 18 0.67 -8.90 10.72
C THR A 18 0.67 -8.37 9.28
N LEU A 19 1.42 -8.95 8.35
CA LEU A 19 1.45 -8.52 6.95
C LEU A 19 0.22 -8.99 6.15
N THR A 20 -0.27 -10.20 6.41
CA THR A 20 -1.48 -10.76 5.79
C THR A 20 -2.76 -10.06 6.27
N GLY A 21 -2.68 -9.37 7.41
CA GLY A 21 -3.83 -8.68 8.01
C GLY A 21 -4.68 -9.58 8.89
N GLU A 22 -4.23 -10.81 9.17
CA GLU A 22 -4.88 -11.73 10.09
C GLU A 22 -4.75 -11.25 11.54
N GLU A 23 -3.60 -10.70 11.90
CA GLU A 23 -3.40 -10.06 13.19
C GLU A 23 -3.84 -8.60 13.12
N THR A 24 -4.85 -8.25 13.91
CA THR A 24 -5.43 -6.91 14.00
C THR A 24 -5.33 -6.32 15.40
N ASP A 25 -4.97 -7.14 16.37
CA ASP A 25 -4.83 -6.73 17.76
C ASP A 25 -3.56 -5.89 17.96
N PRO A 26 -3.66 -4.66 18.50
CA PRO A 26 -2.53 -3.75 18.62
C PRO A 26 -1.41 -4.26 19.55
N GLU A 27 -1.70 -5.19 20.47
CA GLU A 27 -0.69 -5.77 21.36
C GLU A 27 0.09 -6.90 20.66
N LYS A 28 -0.60 -7.62 19.75
CA LYS A 28 -0.03 -8.75 19.02
C LYS A 28 0.63 -8.38 17.70
N VAL A 29 0.13 -7.36 16.99
CA VAL A 29 0.73 -6.92 15.73
C VAL A 29 2.21 -6.59 15.91
N VAL A 30 3.02 -7.05 14.97
CA VAL A 30 4.43 -6.73 14.91
C VAL A 30 4.60 -5.46 14.07
N THR A 31 4.87 -4.34 14.72
CA THR A 31 5.18 -3.07 14.04
C THR A 31 6.64 -3.05 13.60
N ALA A 32 6.99 -2.16 12.68
CA ALA A 32 8.38 -1.93 12.30
C ALA A 32 9.25 -1.56 13.50
N GLN A 33 8.70 -0.82 14.47
CA GLN A 33 9.42 -0.48 15.69
C GLN A 33 9.67 -1.71 16.58
N LYS A 34 8.68 -2.60 16.70
CA LYS A 34 8.81 -3.86 17.46
C LYS A 34 9.81 -4.82 16.80
N ALA A 35 9.87 -4.80 15.47
CA ALA A 35 10.87 -5.54 14.71
C ALA A 35 12.29 -4.96 14.82
N LEU A 36 12.45 -3.64 15.01
CA LEU A 36 13.75 -3.01 15.28
C LEU A 36 14.27 -3.28 16.70
N ASP A 37 13.37 -3.47 17.66
CA ASP A 37 13.67 -3.69 19.07
C ASP A 37 13.81 -5.19 19.42
N VAL A 38 13.60 -6.08 18.44
CA VAL A 38 13.69 -7.52 18.68
C VAL A 38 15.14 -7.93 18.93
N GLU A 39 15.35 -8.70 19.99
CA GLU A 39 16.63 -9.34 20.26
C GLU A 39 16.44 -10.85 20.30
N PHE A 40 17.25 -11.57 19.54
CA PHE A 40 17.22 -13.03 19.51
C PHE A 40 18.30 -13.64 20.40
N SER A 41 17.94 -14.71 21.12
CA SER A 41 18.87 -15.49 21.93
C SER A 41 19.87 -16.25 21.06
N VAL A 42 21.15 -16.26 21.42
CA VAL A 42 22.20 -16.97 20.68
C VAL A 42 22.38 -18.41 21.19
N LYS A 43 22.45 -19.38 20.27
CA LYS A 43 22.74 -20.79 20.55
C LYS A 43 23.84 -21.37 19.66
N LEU A 44 24.41 -22.51 20.09
CA LEU A 44 25.50 -23.21 19.39
C LEU A 44 25.06 -23.73 18.01
N ARG A 45 23.78 -24.09 17.85
CA ARG A 45 23.14 -24.42 16.57
C ARG A 45 21.93 -23.53 16.38
N GLY A 46 22.14 -22.41 15.72
CA GLY A 46 21.14 -21.40 15.39
C GLY A 46 21.20 -21.01 13.92
N PHE A 47 20.31 -20.12 13.50
CA PHE A 47 20.42 -19.43 12.21
C PHE A 47 21.63 -18.48 12.21
N ASN A 48 22.22 -18.24 11.04
CA ASN A 48 23.33 -17.28 10.91
C ASN A 48 22.81 -15.88 11.28
N ASP A 49 23.47 -15.21 12.22
CA ASP A 49 23.04 -13.90 12.72
C ASP A 49 22.99 -12.86 11.60
N GLU A 50 24.04 -12.76 10.78
CA GLU A 50 24.10 -11.85 9.63
C GLU A 50 22.96 -12.05 8.62
N GLU A 51 22.55 -13.30 8.37
CA GLU A 51 21.48 -13.62 7.42
C GLU A 51 20.10 -13.27 7.99
N VAL A 52 19.89 -13.56 9.27
CA VAL A 52 18.67 -13.17 9.97
C VAL A 52 18.57 -11.66 10.03
N ASP A 53 19.61 -10.94 10.45
CA ASP A 53 19.59 -9.49 10.58
C ASP A 53 19.25 -8.81 9.23
N ALA A 54 19.85 -9.28 8.13
CA ALA A 54 19.54 -8.76 6.79
C ALA A 54 18.08 -8.99 6.36
N GLU A 55 17.48 -10.13 6.73
CA GLU A 55 16.06 -10.39 6.45
C GLU A 55 15.16 -9.57 7.38
N ILE A 56 15.54 -9.37 8.64
CA ILE A 56 14.81 -8.51 9.59
C ILE A 56 14.75 -7.08 9.07
N ASP A 57 15.87 -6.52 8.57
CA ASP A 57 15.91 -5.19 7.93
C ASP A 57 14.88 -5.08 6.79
N ARG A 58 14.77 -6.13 5.96
CA ARG A 58 13.81 -6.17 4.86
C ARG A 58 12.37 -6.22 5.37
N LEU A 59 12.10 -7.02 6.40
CA LEU A 59 10.77 -7.15 7.01
C LEU A 59 10.34 -5.85 7.69
N ILE A 60 11.26 -5.11 8.31
CA ILE A 60 11.00 -3.78 8.89
C ILE A 60 10.45 -2.83 7.83
N GLU A 61 11.06 -2.80 6.63
CA GLU A 61 10.59 -1.95 5.53
C GLU A 61 9.20 -2.37 5.03
N MET A 62 8.94 -3.67 4.93
CA MET A 62 7.62 -4.19 4.56
C MET A 62 6.55 -3.86 5.60
N LEU A 63 6.88 -3.96 6.88
CA LEU A 63 6.01 -3.60 8.00
C LEU A 63 5.68 -2.10 7.97
N ARG A 64 6.68 -1.22 7.75
CA ARG A 64 6.44 0.22 7.60
C ARG A 64 5.44 0.54 6.50
N ASP A 65 5.56 -0.12 5.36
CA ASP A 65 4.65 0.10 4.24
C ASP A 65 3.24 -0.43 4.55
N ALA A 66 3.14 -1.61 5.17
CA ALA A 66 1.85 -2.16 5.63
C ALA A 66 1.18 -1.27 6.70
N GLU A 67 1.94 -0.73 7.64
CA GLU A 67 1.48 0.22 8.65
C GLU A 67 0.98 1.52 8.02
N ARG A 68 1.72 2.07 7.05
CA ARG A 68 1.30 3.25 6.28
C ARG A 68 0.00 2.98 5.53
N ARG A 69 -0.13 1.84 4.84
CA ARG A 69 -1.37 1.46 4.13
C ARG A 69 -2.56 1.34 5.09
N ARG A 70 -2.32 0.81 6.30
CA ARG A 70 -3.36 0.71 7.33
C ARG A 70 -3.75 2.07 7.90
N ALA A 71 -2.81 2.99 8.10
CA ALA A 71 -3.10 4.36 8.54
C ALA A 71 -4.03 5.06 7.54
N VAL A 72 -3.68 5.03 6.25
CA VAL A 72 -4.51 5.60 5.17
C VAL A 72 -5.90 4.94 5.10
N ARG A 73 -5.97 3.61 5.28
CA ARG A 73 -7.27 2.90 5.35
C ARG A 73 -8.12 3.36 6.52
N ARG A 74 -7.53 3.56 7.71
CA ARG A 74 -8.26 4.03 8.89
C ARG A 74 -8.73 5.48 8.69
N GLU A 75 -7.90 6.34 8.12
CA GLU A 75 -8.26 7.73 7.78
C GLU A 75 -9.38 7.78 6.74
N SER A 76 -9.32 6.94 5.70
CA SER A 76 -10.39 6.84 4.70
C SER A 76 -11.68 6.25 5.25
N SER A 77 -11.60 5.39 6.28
CA SER A 77 -12.78 4.81 6.95
C SER A 77 -13.40 5.76 7.98
N ALA A 78 -12.62 6.69 8.54
CA ALA A 78 -13.10 7.74 9.45
C ALA A 78 -13.53 9.03 8.72
N GLY A 79 -13.10 9.23 7.47
CA GLY A 79 -13.48 10.35 6.61
C GLY A 79 -14.79 10.16 5.82
N SER A 80 -15.48 9.04 5.99
CA SER A 80 -16.72 8.73 5.26
C SER A 80 -18.00 9.25 5.93
N ASP A 81 -17.93 10.38 6.63
CA ASP A 81 -19.11 11.08 7.16
C ASP A 81 -19.09 12.60 6.93
N VAL A 82 -18.47 13.11 5.86
CA VAL A 82 -18.85 14.43 5.33
C VAL A 82 -18.55 14.48 3.84
N HIS A 83 -19.54 14.19 3.00
CA HIS A 83 -19.79 14.91 1.73
C HIS A 83 -21.18 14.54 1.21
N ALA A 84 -22.19 14.72 2.06
CA ALA A 84 -23.59 14.71 1.68
C ALA A 84 -24.28 15.98 2.20
N ALA A 85 -23.80 17.16 1.80
CA ALA A 85 -24.61 18.37 1.70
C ALA A 85 -23.82 19.54 1.12
N THR A 86 -24.50 20.22 0.20
CA THR A 86 -24.32 21.62 -0.17
C THR A 86 -23.27 21.93 -1.23
N LEU A 87 -23.78 22.02 -2.46
CA LEU A 87 -23.46 23.14 -3.34
C LEU A 87 -23.64 24.45 -2.53
N PRO A 88 -22.69 25.38 -2.66
CA PRO A 88 -23.05 26.72 -3.10
C PRO A 88 -22.22 27.09 -4.31
N ALA A 89 -22.90 27.74 -5.26
CA ALA A 89 -22.32 28.32 -6.44
C ALA A 89 -21.08 29.17 -6.10
N ALA A 90 -19.94 28.76 -6.62
CA ALA A 90 -18.82 29.63 -6.92
C ALA A 90 -18.48 29.42 -8.39
N GLU A 91 -18.30 30.54 -9.07
CA GLU A 91 -18.46 30.73 -10.50
C GLU A 91 -17.44 29.93 -11.33
N PRO A 92 -17.80 29.46 -12.54
CA PRO A 92 -16.93 28.64 -13.37
C PRO A 92 -15.78 29.50 -13.90
N THR A 93 -14.63 29.44 -13.24
CA THR A 93 -13.38 29.90 -13.86
C THR A 93 -13.01 28.88 -14.93
N THR A 94 -13.21 29.31 -16.17
CA THR A 94 -12.78 28.67 -17.41
C THR A 94 -11.33 28.19 -17.33
N VAL A 95 -11.13 26.90 -17.12
CA VAL A 95 -9.88 26.22 -17.46
C VAL A 95 -10.24 25.07 -18.39
N SER A 96 -9.97 25.30 -19.67
CA SER A 96 -10.01 24.41 -20.83
C SER A 96 -10.82 23.11 -20.70
N SER A 97 -12.07 23.21 -21.13
CA SER A 97 -12.91 22.12 -21.63
C SER A 97 -12.35 21.55 -22.94
N GLU A 98 -11.13 21.00 -22.93
CA GLU A 98 -10.57 20.30 -24.09
C GLU A 98 -10.00 18.91 -23.77
N TYR A 99 -10.06 18.45 -22.51
CA TYR A 99 -9.61 17.10 -22.12
C TYR A 99 -10.51 16.36 -21.14
N ALA A 100 -11.74 16.83 -20.90
CA ALA A 100 -12.70 16.14 -20.03
C ALA A 100 -13.50 15.03 -20.75
N ASP A 101 -13.37 14.90 -22.07
CA ASP A 101 -14.25 14.04 -22.88
C ASP A 101 -13.52 12.82 -23.50
N PHE A 102 -12.41 12.36 -22.93
CA PHE A 102 -11.73 11.14 -23.42
C PHE A 102 -12.32 9.83 -22.87
N GLY A 103 -13.45 9.90 -22.15
CA GLY A 103 -14.09 8.74 -21.51
C GLY A 103 -15.53 8.48 -21.94
N THR A 104 -16.11 9.30 -22.82
CA THR A 104 -17.48 9.12 -23.32
C THR A 104 -17.48 8.24 -24.58
N PRO A 105 -18.50 7.37 -24.76
CA PRO A 105 -18.61 6.52 -25.95
C PRO A 105 -18.73 7.33 -27.25
N GLU A 106 -19.16 8.59 -27.18
CA GLU A 106 -19.28 9.50 -28.32
C GLU A 106 -17.90 9.99 -28.82
N ALA A 107 -16.95 10.22 -27.92
CA ALA A 107 -15.58 10.56 -28.30
C ALA A 107 -14.86 9.41 -29.02
N VAL A 108 -15.13 8.16 -28.59
CA VAL A 108 -14.59 6.96 -29.24
C VAL A 108 -15.10 6.83 -30.68
N ASP A 109 -16.39 7.11 -30.91
CA ASP A 109 -16.99 7.06 -32.24
C ASP A 109 -16.41 8.14 -33.18
N GLN A 110 -16.18 9.35 -32.68
CA GLN A 110 -15.53 10.42 -33.44
C GLN A 110 -14.09 10.08 -33.85
N ILE A 111 -13.34 9.40 -32.99
CA ILE A 111 -11.96 8.94 -33.29
C ILE A 111 -11.99 7.87 -34.38
N LEU A 112 -12.86 6.86 -34.25
CA LEU A 112 -13.03 5.79 -35.25
C LEU A 112 -13.41 6.35 -36.64
N ARG A 113 -14.29 7.35 -36.65
CA ARG A 113 -14.70 8.07 -37.87
C ARG A 113 -13.58 8.90 -38.50
N SER A 114 -12.70 9.48 -37.68
CA SER A 114 -11.56 10.28 -38.15
C SER A 114 -10.49 9.39 -38.79
N MET A 115 -10.19 8.22 -38.19
CA MET A 115 -9.24 7.24 -38.73
C MET A 115 -9.64 6.70 -40.11
N THR A 116 -10.92 6.72 -40.45
CA THR A 116 -11.42 6.29 -41.77
C THR A 116 -11.36 7.38 -42.84
N GLN A 117 -11.28 8.66 -42.47
CA GLN A 117 -11.22 9.78 -43.43
C GLN A 117 -9.80 10.17 -43.85
N GLU A 118 -8.78 9.88 -43.04
CA GLU A 118 -7.38 10.25 -43.34
C GLU A 118 -6.76 9.49 -44.53
N LYS A 119 -7.47 8.54 -45.16
CA LYS A 119 -6.93 7.74 -46.27
C LYS A 119 -7.15 8.33 -47.66
N GLU A 120 -7.80 9.49 -47.81
CA GLU A 120 -8.21 10.04 -49.12
C GLU A 120 -7.55 11.39 -49.48
N GLN A 121 -6.49 11.79 -48.77
CA GLN A 121 -5.76 13.06 -49.01
C GLN A 121 -4.24 12.89 -49.25
N SER A 122 -3.76 11.72 -49.69
CA SER A 122 -2.39 11.56 -50.22
C SER A 122 -2.34 10.75 -51.50
#